data_AF-A0A2N9Y7R5-F1
#
_entry.id   AF-A0A2N9Y7R5-F1
#
_cell.length_a   1.000
_cell.length_b   1.000
_cell.length_c   1.000
_cell.angle_alpha   90.00
_cell.angle_beta   90.00
_cell.angle_gamma   90.00
#
_symmetry.space_group_name_H-M   'P 1'
#
loop_
_entity.id
_entity.type
_entity.pdbx_description
1 polymer ?
#
loop_
_entity_poly.entity_id
_entity_poly.type
_entity_poly.pdbx_seq_one_letter_code
_entity_poly.pdbx_strand_id
1 'polypeptide(L)'
;AGDKVEEKSYDNVAAAFEGVGSSFTNLHNEVTNAVTNINKHINDVVSDSLVKQDDATKIIKIGAEKGGTSISIANSGDAARTLTGVKGGELTETSTDAVNGSQLYSMNNTLASYFGGGAEYKEGKWAAPNFKVNTVSADGDKVEEQSYKTVAEAFAGVGSSFTNLHNEVTNAVTNINNQINQVVGDSLVKQDDK
;
A
#
# COMPACT_ATOMS: atom_id res chain seq x y z
N ALA A 1 -35.69 43.72 3.59
CA ALA A 1 -36.44 44.70 2.78
C ALA A 1 -35.84 46.04 3.11
N GLY A 2 -35.19 46.71 2.15
CA GLY A 2 -34.70 48.07 2.39
C GLY A 2 -35.89 48.99 2.53
N ASP A 3 -35.86 49.88 3.52
CA ASP A 3 -36.90 50.89 3.66
C ASP A 3 -36.91 51.74 2.39
N LYS A 4 -38.07 51.85 1.74
CA LYS A 4 -38.21 52.73 0.57
C LYS A 4 -37.99 54.16 1.04
N VAL A 5 -37.16 54.92 0.33
CA VAL A 5 -37.04 56.37 0.55
C VAL A 5 -38.36 57.00 0.12
N GLU A 6 -39.18 57.37 1.10
CA GLU A 6 -40.41 58.12 0.86
C GLU A 6 -40.09 59.62 0.79
N GLU A 7 -40.61 60.27 -0.25
CA GLU A 7 -40.47 61.72 -0.43
C GLU A 7 -41.34 62.44 0.61
N LYS A 8 -40.71 63.28 1.43
CA LYS A 8 -41.37 64.06 2.48
C LYS A 8 -41.29 65.55 2.19
N SER A 9 -42.41 66.25 2.35
CA SER A 9 -42.47 67.71 2.32
C SER A 9 -42.16 68.28 3.70
N TYR A 10 -41.46 69.40 3.75
CA TYR A 10 -41.06 70.07 4.99
C TYR A 10 -41.46 71.55 4.94
N ASP A 11 -42.07 72.05 6.01
CA ASP A 11 -42.64 73.40 6.07
C ASP A 11 -41.58 74.52 6.16
N ASN A 12 -40.35 74.19 6.55
CA ASN A 12 -39.22 75.12 6.63
C ASN A 12 -37.86 74.37 6.52
N VAL A 13 -36.79 75.14 6.40
CA VAL A 13 -35.41 74.62 6.23
C VAL A 13 -34.94 73.80 7.44
N ALA A 14 -35.33 74.17 8.66
CA ALA A 14 -34.91 73.45 9.87
C ALA A 14 -35.51 72.03 9.87
N ALA A 15 -36.81 71.90 9.60
CA ALA A 15 -37.49 70.61 9.49
C ALA A 15 -36.89 69.73 8.38
N ALA A 16 -36.50 70.32 7.25
CA ALA A 16 -35.82 69.58 6.18
C ALA A 16 -34.46 69.02 6.62
N PHE A 17 -33.66 69.80 7.36
CA PHE A 17 -32.38 69.32 7.88
C PHE A 17 -32.53 68.25 8.96
N GLU A 18 -33.56 68.32 9.81
CA GLU A 18 -33.89 67.24 10.76
C GLU A 18 -34.24 65.93 10.03
N GLY A 19 -34.99 66.03 8.93
CA GLY A 19 -35.29 64.90 8.06
C GLY A 19 -34.04 64.27 7.44
N VAL A 20 -33.12 65.08 6.92
CA VAL A 20 -31.82 64.62 6.42
C VAL A 20 -31.01 63.94 7.52
N GLY A 21 -30.97 64.50 8.74
CA GLY A 21 -30.31 63.88 9.89
C GLY A 21 -30.87 62.50 10.21
N SER A 22 -32.19 62.36 10.20
CA SER A 22 -32.88 61.08 10.41
C SER A 22 -32.52 60.04 9.34
N SER A 23 -32.49 60.45 8.06
CA SER A 23 -32.06 59.57 6.96
C SER A 23 -30.61 59.11 7.10
N PHE A 24 -29.71 59.98 7.55
CA PHE A 24 -28.33 59.60 7.85
C PHE A 24 -28.24 58.63 9.03
N THR A 25 -29.05 58.80 10.08
CA THR A 25 -29.15 57.82 11.18
C THR A 25 -29.63 56.46 10.67
N ASN A 26 -30.66 56.42 9.82
CA ASN A 26 -31.16 55.18 9.24
C ASN A 26 -30.10 54.49 8.38
N LEU A 27 -29.45 55.22 7.48
CA LEU A 27 -28.36 54.71 6.66
C LEU A 27 -27.20 54.18 7.53
N HIS A 28 -26.84 54.90 8.60
CA HIS A 28 -25.81 54.45 9.54
C HIS A 28 -26.18 53.12 10.20
N ASN A 29 -27.44 52.95 10.59
CA ASN A 29 -27.94 51.71 11.17
C ASN A 29 -27.93 50.56 10.15
N GLU A 30 -28.40 50.80 8.92
CA GLU A 30 -28.36 49.81 7.84
C GLU A 30 -26.93 49.36 7.53
N VAL A 31 -26.00 50.31 7.41
CA VAL A 31 -24.57 50.03 7.18
C VAL A 31 -23.98 49.26 8.36
N THR A 32 -24.26 49.66 9.60
CA THR A 32 -23.79 48.96 10.81
C THR A 32 -24.30 47.52 10.84
N ASN A 33 -25.56 47.31 10.50
CA ASN A 33 -26.17 45.99 10.41
C ASN A 33 -25.53 45.15 9.30
N ALA A 34 -25.29 45.73 8.12
CA ALA A 34 -24.62 45.06 7.02
C ALA A 34 -23.20 44.63 7.39
N VAL A 35 -22.41 45.51 8.01
CA VAL A 35 -21.04 45.22 8.49
C VAL A 35 -21.06 44.12 9.55
N THR A 36 -22.00 44.18 10.49
CA THR A 36 -22.16 43.16 11.53
C THR A 36 -22.48 41.79 10.92
N ASN A 37 -23.41 41.75 9.96
CA ASN A 37 -23.77 40.52 9.25
C ASN A 37 -22.60 39.97 8.44
N ILE A 38 -21.84 40.82 7.75
CA ILE A 38 -20.64 40.42 7.00
C ILE A 38 -19.60 39.81 7.94
N ASN A 39 -19.29 40.46 9.06
CA ASN A 39 -18.34 39.95 10.04
C ASN A 39 -18.78 38.61 10.63
N LYS A 40 -20.08 38.43 10.87
CA LYS A 40 -20.62 37.13 11.30
C LYS A 40 -20.37 36.04 10.26
N HIS A 41 -20.69 36.27 8.99
CA HIS A 41 -20.47 35.29 7.93
C HIS A 41 -18.99 34.97 7.73
N ILE A 42 -18.09 35.97 7.86
CA ILE A 42 -16.64 35.73 7.81
C ILE A 42 -16.21 34.80 8.95
N ASN A 43 -16.69 35.05 10.16
CA ASN A 43 -16.39 34.20 11.31
C ASN A 43 -16.91 32.77 11.10
N ASP A 44 -18.14 32.61 10.62
CA ASP A 44 -18.70 31.29 10.33
C ASP A 44 -17.84 30.54 9.29
N VAL A 45 -17.42 31.19 8.20
CA VAL A 45 -16.54 30.60 7.17
C VAL A 45 -15.17 30.19 7.73
N VAL A 46 -14.55 31.04 8.57
CA VAL A 46 -13.24 30.74 9.18
C VAL A 46 -13.37 29.59 10.19
N SER A 47 -14.42 29.59 11.00
CA SER A 47 -14.69 28.56 12.00
C SER A 47 -14.98 27.21 11.35
N ASP A 48 -15.78 27.17 10.27
CA ASP A 48 -16.16 25.94 9.59
C ASP A 48 -15.15 25.44 8.55
N SER A 49 -14.02 26.15 8.36
CA SER A 49 -12.96 25.66 7.48
C SER A 49 -12.48 24.27 7.89
N LEU A 50 -12.52 23.33 6.96
CA LEU A 50 -12.06 21.95 7.18
C LEU A 50 -10.55 21.80 6.96
N VAL A 51 -9.89 22.74 6.28
CA VAL A 51 -8.47 22.66 5.99
C VAL A 51 -7.79 23.87 6.61
N LYS A 52 -6.97 23.62 7.63
CA LYS A 52 -6.29 24.67 8.39
C LYS A 52 -4.82 24.31 8.50
N GLN A 53 -3.95 25.29 8.25
CA GLN A 53 -2.54 25.18 8.59
C GLN A 53 -2.36 25.63 10.03
N ASP A 54 -1.68 24.82 10.82
CA ASP A 54 -1.24 25.18 12.15
C ASP A 54 -0.05 26.15 12.04
N ASP A 55 -0.17 27.34 12.62
CA ASP A 55 0.83 28.40 12.42
C ASP A 55 2.20 28.09 13.04
N ALA A 56 2.23 27.31 14.12
CA ALA A 56 3.47 26.97 14.81
C ALA A 56 4.22 25.83 14.10
N THR A 57 3.50 24.76 13.75
CA THR A 57 4.07 23.54 13.16
C THR A 57 4.11 23.57 11.63
N LYS A 58 3.36 24.50 11.00
CA LYS A 58 3.13 24.58 9.56
C LYS A 58 2.44 23.35 8.96
N ILE A 59 1.90 22.46 9.79
CA ILE A 59 1.16 21.27 9.36
C ILE A 59 -0.23 21.69 8.88
N ILE A 60 -0.62 21.21 7.69
CA ILE A 60 -2.00 21.32 7.21
C ILE A 60 -2.79 20.13 7.77
N LYS A 61 -3.82 20.42 8.56
CA LYS A 61 -4.75 19.41 9.08
C LYS A 61 -6.07 19.47 8.32
N ILE A 62 -6.71 18.31 8.18
CA ILE A 62 -8.03 18.16 7.56
C ILE A 62 -9.01 17.70 8.62
N GLY A 63 -10.02 18.52 8.91
CA GLY A 63 -11.12 18.20 9.83
C GLY A 63 -10.74 18.12 11.30
N ALA A 64 -9.62 18.72 11.75
CA ALA A 64 -9.09 18.55 13.10
C ALA A 64 -10.06 18.94 14.23
N GLU A 65 -10.96 19.89 13.98
CA GLU A 65 -11.99 20.36 14.94
C GLU A 65 -13.33 19.63 14.79
N LYS A 66 -13.42 18.65 13.87
CA LYS A 66 -14.61 17.86 13.61
C LYS A 66 -14.34 16.41 14.03
N GLY A 67 -15.40 15.69 14.41
CA GLY A 67 -15.30 14.26 14.76
C GLY A 67 -15.18 13.36 13.53
N GLY A 68 -15.33 12.05 13.74
CA GLY A 68 -15.22 11.03 12.69
C GLY A 68 -13.79 10.49 12.54
N THR A 69 -13.65 9.41 11.78
CA THR A 69 -12.39 8.66 11.66
C THR A 69 -11.96 8.44 10.20
N SER A 70 -12.65 9.07 9.24
CA SER A 70 -12.42 8.85 7.81
C SER A 70 -12.46 10.15 7.02
N ILE A 71 -11.50 10.31 6.10
CA ILE A 71 -11.51 11.34 5.06
C ILE A 71 -11.67 10.66 3.70
N SER A 72 -12.77 10.94 3.00
CA SER A 72 -12.95 10.49 1.62
C SER A 72 -12.43 11.56 0.65
N ILE A 73 -11.60 11.15 -0.30
CA ILE A 73 -11.10 12.00 -1.40
C ILE A 73 -11.74 11.64 -2.74
N ALA A 74 -12.87 10.92 -2.72
CA ALA A 74 -13.62 10.56 -3.93
C ALA A 74 -14.15 11.81 -4.67
N ASN A 75 -14.41 11.68 -5.97
CA ASN A 75 -14.98 12.76 -6.77
C ASN A 75 -16.51 12.84 -6.66
N SER A 76 -17.13 13.75 -7.41
CA SER A 76 -18.59 13.96 -7.36
C SER A 76 -19.44 12.77 -7.85
N GLY A 77 -18.82 11.73 -8.41
CA GLY A 77 -19.46 10.46 -8.75
C GLY A 77 -18.96 9.29 -7.91
N ASP A 78 -18.44 9.56 -6.70
CA ASP A 78 -17.88 8.58 -5.76
C ASP A 78 -16.70 7.76 -6.30
N ALA A 79 -16.08 8.18 -7.41
CA ALA A 79 -14.92 7.48 -7.95
C ALA A 79 -13.65 7.84 -7.17
N ALA A 80 -12.82 6.82 -6.93
CA ALA A 80 -11.52 6.97 -6.29
C ALA A 80 -10.58 7.88 -7.11
N ARG A 81 -9.72 8.63 -6.42
CA ARG A 81 -8.70 9.49 -7.02
C ARG A 81 -7.31 8.99 -6.68
N THR A 82 -6.35 9.25 -7.57
CA THR A 82 -4.93 9.10 -7.28
C THR A 82 -4.48 10.22 -6.32
N LEU A 83 -3.93 9.84 -5.16
CA LEU A 83 -3.26 10.76 -4.25
C LEU A 83 -1.77 10.86 -4.63
N THR A 84 -1.38 11.98 -5.23
CA THR A 84 0.01 12.25 -5.64
C THR A 84 0.71 13.21 -4.67
N GLY A 85 2.04 13.32 -4.77
CA GLY A 85 2.86 14.16 -3.87
C GLY A 85 3.06 13.54 -2.48
N VAL A 86 2.72 12.28 -2.28
CA VAL A 86 2.93 11.55 -1.03
C VAL A 86 4.40 11.18 -0.89
N LYS A 87 5.10 11.86 0.02
CA LYS A 87 6.44 11.45 0.47
C LYS A 87 6.36 10.03 1.05
N GLY A 88 7.39 9.21 0.82
CA GLY A 88 7.43 7.88 1.41
C GLY A 88 7.40 7.95 2.94
N GLY A 89 6.44 7.25 3.54
CA GLY A 89 6.24 7.21 4.98
C GLY A 89 7.31 6.39 5.70
N GLU A 90 7.45 6.59 7.01
CA GLU A 90 8.30 5.73 7.82
C GLU A 90 7.74 4.29 7.88
N LEU A 91 8.61 3.27 7.79
CA LEU A 91 8.23 1.86 7.85
C LEU A 91 8.65 1.25 9.19
N THR A 92 7.89 1.56 10.24
CA THR A 92 8.06 1.03 11.59
C THR A 92 6.74 0.51 12.15
N GLU A 93 6.79 -0.29 13.22
CA GLU A 93 5.61 -0.95 13.81
C GLU A 93 4.51 0.03 14.23
N THR A 94 4.89 1.25 14.65
CA THR A 94 3.97 2.28 15.14
C THR A 94 3.69 3.39 14.12
N SER A 95 4.18 3.26 12.89
CA SER A 95 4.02 4.32 11.88
C SER A 95 2.55 4.54 11.52
N THR A 96 2.20 5.82 11.35
CA THR A 96 0.88 6.24 10.85
C THR A 96 0.98 6.98 9.51
N ASP A 97 2.17 6.96 8.89
CA ASP A 97 2.42 7.63 7.64
C ASP A 97 1.82 6.85 6.46
N ALA A 98 1.36 7.59 5.45
CA ALA A 98 0.99 6.98 4.18
C ALA A 98 2.23 6.42 3.46
N VAL A 99 2.12 5.20 2.95
CA VAL A 99 3.13 4.60 2.07
C VAL A 99 2.85 4.97 0.61
N ASN A 100 3.90 5.14 -0.18
CA ASN A 100 3.77 5.46 -1.61
C ASN A 100 4.23 4.31 -2.52
N GLY A 101 3.97 4.46 -3.82
CA GLY A 101 4.27 3.42 -4.80
C GLY A 101 5.76 3.06 -4.92
N SER A 102 6.67 3.99 -4.62
CA SER A 102 8.12 3.73 -4.71
C SER A 102 8.60 2.77 -3.62
N GLN A 103 8.01 2.85 -2.43
CA GLN A 103 8.32 1.95 -1.31
C GLN A 103 7.84 0.53 -1.60
N LEU A 104 6.59 0.40 -2.06
CA LEU A 104 6.03 -0.90 -2.46
C LEU A 104 6.81 -1.52 -3.64
N TYR A 105 7.19 -0.70 -4.62
CA TYR A 105 8.03 -1.13 -5.74
C TYR A 105 9.40 -1.66 -5.26
N SER A 106 10.08 -0.93 -4.35
CA SER A 106 11.37 -1.37 -3.81
C SER A 106 11.24 -2.70 -3.06
N MET A 107 10.19 -2.86 -2.26
CA MET A 107 9.93 -4.09 -1.52
C MET A 107 9.72 -5.28 -2.47
N ASN A 108 8.91 -5.11 -3.51
CA ASN A 108 8.63 -6.18 -4.47
C ASN A 108 9.89 -6.55 -5.29
N ASN A 109 10.76 -5.60 -5.62
CA ASN A 109 12.03 -5.90 -6.29
C ASN A 109 12.99 -6.68 -5.38
N THR A 110 13.09 -6.32 -4.10
CA THR A 110 13.87 -7.09 -3.12
C THR A 110 13.30 -8.50 -2.96
N LEU A 111 11.97 -8.64 -2.92
CA LEU A 111 11.33 -9.96 -2.82
C LEU A 111 11.61 -10.83 -4.05
N ALA A 112 11.51 -10.26 -5.26
CA ALA A 112 11.84 -10.95 -6.50
C ALA A 112 13.30 -11.45 -6.51
N SER A 113 14.25 -10.60 -6.07
CA SER A 113 15.66 -10.98 -6.05
C SER A 113 15.95 -12.11 -5.06
N TYR A 114 15.24 -12.16 -3.93
CA TYR A 114 15.36 -13.26 -2.96
C TYR A 114 14.81 -14.58 -3.47
N PHE A 115 13.74 -14.57 -4.28
CA PHE A 115 13.25 -15.80 -4.90
C PHE A 115 14.15 -16.28 -6.04
N GLY A 116 14.71 -15.38 -6.84
CA GLY A 116 15.41 -15.77 -8.06
C GLY A 116 14.46 -16.52 -9.01
N GLY A 117 14.95 -17.53 -9.73
CA GLY A 117 14.11 -18.37 -10.61
C GLY A 117 13.35 -17.58 -11.69
N GLY A 118 13.82 -16.38 -12.07
CA GLY A 118 13.10 -15.50 -13.00
C GLY A 118 11.93 -14.72 -12.38
N ALA A 119 11.77 -14.70 -11.06
CA ALA A 119 10.82 -13.80 -10.41
C ALA A 119 11.17 -12.33 -10.72
N GLU A 120 10.16 -11.52 -11.00
CA GLU A 120 10.32 -10.12 -11.37
C GLU A 120 9.10 -9.29 -10.93
N TYR A 121 9.31 -8.03 -10.56
CA TYR A 121 8.24 -7.06 -10.41
C TYR A 121 8.44 -5.87 -11.33
N LYS A 122 7.60 -5.76 -12.36
CA LYS A 122 7.74 -4.74 -13.40
C LYS A 122 6.38 -4.21 -13.81
N GLU A 123 6.28 -2.90 -14.04
CA GLU A 123 5.05 -2.22 -14.47
C GLU A 123 3.83 -2.52 -13.57
N GLY A 124 4.06 -2.67 -12.26
CA GLY A 124 3.00 -2.99 -11.30
C GLY A 124 2.53 -4.44 -11.33
N LYS A 125 3.23 -5.34 -12.05
CA LYS A 125 2.88 -6.74 -12.20
C LYS A 125 3.98 -7.64 -11.62
N TRP A 126 3.54 -8.66 -10.88
CA TRP A 126 4.41 -9.72 -10.36
C TRP A 126 4.51 -10.87 -11.37
N ALA A 127 5.74 -11.27 -11.69
CA ALA A 127 6.06 -12.50 -12.38
C ALA A 127 6.57 -13.53 -11.36
N ALA A 128 5.90 -14.67 -11.27
CA ALA A 128 6.25 -15.74 -10.33
C ALA A 128 7.56 -16.43 -10.72
N PRO A 129 8.34 -16.93 -9.75
CA PRO A 129 9.53 -17.73 -10.04
C PRO A 129 9.15 -19.05 -10.73
N ASN A 130 10.10 -19.58 -11.49
CA ASN A 130 10.12 -20.94 -12.00
C ASN A 130 11.46 -21.59 -11.64
N PHE A 131 11.43 -22.50 -10.68
CA PHE A 131 12.60 -23.21 -10.20
C PHE A 131 12.85 -24.44 -11.06
N LYS A 132 14.01 -24.48 -11.72
CA LYS A 132 14.46 -25.63 -12.49
C LYS A 132 15.41 -26.45 -11.64
N VAL A 133 15.07 -27.70 -11.40
CA VAL A 133 15.86 -28.62 -10.58
C VAL A 133 16.03 -29.93 -11.33
N ASN A 134 17.27 -30.40 -11.42
CA ASN A 134 17.57 -31.73 -11.92
C ASN A 134 17.29 -32.77 -10.84
N THR A 135 16.45 -33.75 -11.16
CA THR A 135 16.03 -34.80 -10.23
C THR A 135 16.34 -36.18 -10.80
N VAL A 136 16.76 -37.11 -9.94
CA VAL A 136 16.96 -38.51 -10.28
C VAL A 136 15.60 -39.21 -10.33
N SER A 137 15.33 -39.98 -11.38
CA SER A 137 14.08 -40.75 -11.54
C SER A 137 13.93 -41.80 -10.44
N ALA A 138 12.71 -42.25 -10.18
CA ALA A 138 12.42 -43.26 -9.14
C ALA A 138 13.25 -44.55 -9.30
N ASP A 139 13.55 -44.93 -10.54
CA ASP A 139 14.31 -46.14 -10.86
C ASP A 139 15.85 -45.93 -10.80
N GLY A 140 16.33 -44.71 -10.54
CA GLY A 140 17.76 -44.36 -10.51
C GLY A 140 18.41 -44.13 -11.88
N ASP A 141 17.77 -44.54 -12.97
CA ASP A 141 18.41 -44.62 -14.29
C ASP A 141 18.58 -43.28 -15.05
N LYS A 142 17.90 -42.20 -14.63
CA LYS A 142 17.89 -40.92 -15.35
C LYS A 142 17.95 -39.72 -14.41
N VAL A 143 18.51 -38.63 -14.93
CA VAL A 143 18.42 -37.30 -14.35
C VAL A 143 17.63 -36.40 -15.28
N GLU A 144 16.55 -35.79 -14.80
CA GLU A 144 15.64 -34.95 -15.59
C GLU A 144 15.44 -33.58 -14.93
N GLU A 145 15.46 -32.52 -15.74
CA GLU A 145 15.12 -31.16 -15.29
C GLU A 145 13.61 -31.06 -15.11
N GLN A 146 13.17 -30.80 -13.88
CA GLN A 146 11.78 -30.51 -13.55
C GLN A 146 11.62 -29.03 -13.19
N SER A 147 10.46 -28.48 -13.53
CA SER A 147 10.10 -27.09 -13.24
C SER A 147 9.07 -27.04 -12.11
N TYR A 148 9.33 -26.20 -11.11
CA TYR A 148 8.48 -26.02 -9.93
C TYR A 148 8.13 -24.55 -9.75
N LYS A 149 6.90 -24.26 -9.33
CA LYS A 149 6.39 -22.88 -9.21
C LYS A 149 6.66 -22.28 -7.83
N THR A 150 6.91 -23.13 -6.84
CA THR A 150 7.15 -22.72 -5.47
C THR A 150 8.43 -23.33 -4.92
N VAL A 151 8.97 -22.68 -3.89
CA VAL A 151 10.13 -23.17 -3.15
C VAL A 151 9.84 -24.53 -2.50
N ALA A 152 8.63 -24.71 -1.96
CA ALA A 152 8.23 -25.96 -1.31
C ALA A 152 8.19 -27.14 -2.29
N GLU A 153 7.59 -26.95 -3.48
CA GLU A 153 7.57 -27.97 -4.54
C GLU A 153 8.98 -28.30 -5.02
N ALA A 154 9.83 -27.29 -5.23
CA ALA A 154 11.22 -27.51 -5.64
C ALA A 154 11.99 -28.34 -4.61
N PHE A 155 11.84 -28.04 -3.31
CA PHE A 155 12.47 -28.83 -2.25
C PHE A 155 11.88 -30.23 -2.10
N ALA A 156 10.58 -30.42 -2.35
CA ALA A 156 9.98 -31.76 -2.40
C ALA A 156 10.56 -32.58 -3.57
N GLY A 157 10.80 -31.94 -4.71
CA GLY A 157 11.52 -32.53 -5.84
C GLY A 157 12.94 -32.98 -5.48
N VAL A 158 13.72 -32.09 -4.84
CA VAL A 158 15.06 -32.42 -4.32
C VAL A 158 15.01 -33.58 -3.32
N GLY A 159 14.07 -33.55 -2.36
CA GLY A 159 13.93 -34.60 -1.36
C GLY A 159 13.59 -35.97 -1.97
N SER A 160 12.74 -35.98 -3.00
CA SER A 160 12.45 -37.19 -3.78
C SER A 160 13.70 -37.69 -4.50
N SER A 161 14.46 -36.78 -5.14
CA SER A 161 15.73 -37.12 -5.80
C SER A 161 16.77 -37.72 -4.85
N PHE A 162 16.88 -37.21 -3.61
CA PHE A 162 17.76 -37.79 -2.59
C PHE A 162 17.30 -39.16 -2.12
N THR A 163 15.99 -39.38 -2.02
CA THR A 163 15.44 -40.70 -1.71
C THR A 163 15.79 -41.70 -2.80
N ASN A 164 15.65 -41.30 -4.07
CA ASN A 164 15.98 -42.14 -5.21
C ASN A 164 17.47 -42.48 -5.25
N LEU A 165 18.35 -41.49 -5.05
CA LEU A 165 19.80 -41.70 -4.97
C LEU A 165 20.17 -42.61 -3.78
N HIS A 166 19.52 -42.45 -2.62
CA HIS A 166 19.75 -43.32 -1.47
C HIS A 166 19.40 -44.79 -1.78
N ASN A 167 18.31 -45.03 -2.49
CA ASN A 167 17.91 -46.37 -2.93
C ASN A 167 18.92 -46.94 -3.94
N GLU A 168 19.35 -46.16 -4.92
CA GLU A 168 20.35 -46.55 -5.93
C GLU A 168 21.67 -46.98 -5.26
N VAL A 169 22.18 -46.18 -4.32
CA VAL A 169 23.40 -46.49 -3.56
C VAL A 169 23.22 -47.76 -2.72
N THR A 170 22.10 -47.89 -2.01
CA THR A 170 21.78 -49.09 -1.23
C THR A 170 21.77 -50.35 -2.10
N ASN A 171 21.18 -50.26 -3.30
CA ASN A 171 21.13 -51.35 -4.27
C ASN A 171 22.53 -51.69 -4.79
N ALA A 172 23.33 -50.70 -5.16
CA ALA A 172 24.71 -50.89 -5.62
C ALA A 172 25.57 -51.59 -4.56
N VAL A 173 25.51 -51.14 -3.30
CA VAL A 173 26.22 -51.78 -2.17
C VAL A 173 25.77 -53.22 -1.96
N THR A 174 24.47 -53.47 -2.01
CA THR A 174 23.91 -54.82 -1.85
C THR A 174 24.40 -55.75 -2.97
N ASN A 175 24.38 -55.29 -4.22
CA ASN A 175 24.87 -56.05 -5.36
C ASN A 175 26.36 -56.38 -5.25
N ILE A 176 27.19 -55.41 -4.84
CA ILE A 176 28.63 -55.62 -4.60
C ILE A 176 28.83 -56.67 -3.51
N ASN A 177 28.13 -56.56 -2.37
CA ASN A 177 28.25 -57.54 -1.28
C ASN A 177 27.85 -58.96 -1.73
N ASN A 178 26.80 -59.09 -2.54
CA ASN A 178 26.39 -60.38 -3.11
C ASN A 178 27.47 -60.97 -4.03
N GLN A 179 28.06 -60.14 -4.91
CA GLN A 179 29.17 -60.57 -5.78
C GLN A 179 30.40 -60.97 -4.98
N ILE A 180 30.77 -60.23 -3.93
CA ILE A 180 31.88 -60.58 -3.03
C ILE A 180 31.61 -61.94 -2.37
N ASN A 181 30.41 -62.15 -1.81
CA ASN A 181 30.05 -63.41 -1.16
C ASN A 181 30.11 -64.59 -2.13
N GLN A 182 29.67 -64.40 -3.38
CA GLN A 182 29.78 -65.42 -4.42
C GLN A 182 31.24 -65.76 -4.74
N VAL A 183 32.10 -64.76 -4.93
CA VAL A 183 33.55 -64.97 -5.20
C VAL A 183 34.25 -65.66 -4.02
N VAL A 184 33.91 -65.30 -2.79
CA VAL A 184 34.43 -65.97 -1.59
C VAL A 184 33.99 -67.44 -1.56
N GLY A 185 32.71 -67.71 -1.79
CA GLY A 185 32.17 -69.07 -1.88
C GLY A 185 32.87 -69.91 -2.94
N ASP A 186 32.96 -69.41 -4.17
CA ASP A 186 33.62 -70.07 -5.30
C ASP A 186 35.12 -70.33 -5.04
N SER A 187 35.77 -69.46 -4.26
CA SER A 187 37.19 -69.60 -3.90
C SER A 187 37.41 -70.67 -2.82
N LEU A 188 36.51 -70.78 -1.85
CA LEU A 188 36.57 -71.81 -0.80
C LEU A 188 36.41 -73.22 -1.40
N VAL A 189 35.44 -73.40 -2.30
CA VAL A 189 35.21 -74.71 -2.97
C VAL A 189 36.46 -75.19 -3.73
N LYS A 190 37.24 -74.27 -4.33
CA LYS A 190 38.47 -74.60 -5.06
C LYS A 190 39.67 -74.95 -4.18
N GLN A 191 39.63 -74.66 -2.88
CA GLN A 191 40.70 -75.04 -1.95
C GLN A 191 40.57 -76.48 -1.45
N ASP A 192 39.36 -77.04 -1.44
CA ASP A 192 39.09 -78.40 -0.95
C ASP A 192 39.48 -79.50 -1.98
N ASP A 193 39.74 -79.14 -3.24
CA ASP A 193 40.07 -80.06 -4.34
C ASP A 193 41.57 -80.45 -4.42
N LYS A 194 42.34 -80.38 -3.33
CA LYS A 194 43.79 -80.74 -3.29
C LYS A 194 44.17 -81.80 -2.28
#